data_AF-A0A7J3JPZ9-F1
#
_entry.id   AF-A0A7J3JPZ9-F1
#
_cell.length_a   1.000
_cell.length_b   1.000
_cell.length_c   1.000
_cell.angle_alpha   90.00
_cell.angle_beta   90.00
_cell.angle_gamma   90.00
#
_symmetry.space_group_name_H-M   'P 1'
#
loop_
_entity.id
_entity.type
_entity.pdbx_description
1 polymer ?
#
loop_
_entity_poly.entity_id
_entity_poly.type
_entity_poly.pdbx_seq_one_letter_code
_entity_poly.pdbx_strand_id
1 'polypeptide(L)' 'MSIQLQIPVHEAAQLRICSSCKRLVPPTEKAVSFKCPSCGAVVIWRCYRCRSSSVIYKCPNCGFEGP' A
#
# COMPACT_ATOMS: atom_id res chain seq x y z
N MET A 1 -1.93 7.92 43.79
CA MET A 1 -0.91 7.11 43.09
C MET A 1 -1.44 6.83 41.69
N SER A 2 -1.23 7.77 40.77
CA SER A 2 -1.83 7.75 39.42
C SER A 2 -0.70 7.60 38.41
N ILE A 3 -0.55 6.40 37.85
CA ILE A 3 0.47 6.11 36.85
C ILE A 3 -0.17 6.38 35.49
N GLN A 4 0.13 7.54 34.92
CA GLN A 4 -0.23 7.86 33.55
C GLN A 4 0.58 6.94 32.61
N LEU A 5 -0.08 5.95 32.02
CA LEU A 5 0.45 5.18 30.90
C LEU A 5 0.58 6.11 29.69
N GLN A 6 1.73 6.76 29.55
CA GLN A 6 2.18 7.29 28.27
C GLN A 6 2.58 6.10 27.41
N ILE A 7 1.60 5.54 26.69
CA ILE A 7 1.87 4.60 25.61
C ILE A 7 2.71 5.37 24.59
N PRO A 8 3.95 4.94 24.32
CA PRO A 8 4.70 5.53 23.25
C PRO A 8 4.01 5.16 21.93
N VAL A 9 3.36 6.13 21.31
CA VAL A 9 2.84 6.07 19.93
C VAL A 9 4.00 6.06 18.93
N HIS A 10 4.96 5.16 19.11
CA HIS A 10 5.99 4.92 18.12
C HIS A 10 5.40 3.99 17.06
N GLU A 11 5.63 4.33 15.81
CA GLU A 11 5.16 3.56 14.65
C GLU A 11 3.66 3.70 14.38
N ALA A 12 3.25 4.93 14.03
CA ALA A 12 2.22 5.09 13.01
C ALA A 12 2.74 4.47 11.70
N ALA A 13 2.73 3.14 11.65
CA ALA A 13 2.91 2.35 10.46
C ALA A 13 2.03 2.97 9.39
N GLN A 14 2.63 3.63 8.39
CA GLN A 14 1.87 4.22 7.30
C GLN A 14 1.09 3.10 6.62
N LEU A 15 -0.20 3.01 6.95
CA LEU A 15 -1.10 1.99 6.44
C LEU A 15 -1.29 2.27 4.94
N ARG A 16 -0.46 1.63 4.12
CA ARG A 16 -0.55 1.71 2.66
C ARG A 16 -1.60 0.70 2.20
N ILE A 17 -2.46 1.09 1.26
CA ILE A 17 -3.50 0.21 0.72
C ILE A 17 -3.04 -0.31 -0.63
N CYS A 18 -3.16 -1.63 -0.85
CA CYS A 18 -2.86 -2.24 -2.14
C CYS A 18 -3.93 -1.87 -3.17
N SER A 19 -3.52 -1.40 -4.36
CA SER A 19 -4.44 -1.01 -5.43
C SER A 19 -5.22 -2.19 -6.04
N SER A 20 -4.70 -3.43 -5.96
CA SER A 20 -5.40 -4.63 -6.47
C SER A 20 -6.40 -5.20 -5.46
N CYS A 21 -5.94 -5.57 -4.25
CA CYS A 21 -6.77 -6.26 -3.27
C CYS A 21 -7.43 -5.34 -2.23
N LYS A 22 -7.12 -4.04 -2.24
CA LYS A 22 -7.62 -3.04 -1.27
C LYS A 22 -7.35 -3.39 0.19
N ARG A 23 -6.41 -4.31 0.45
CA ARG A 23 -5.96 -4.65 1.79
C ARG A 23 -4.89 -3.69 2.25
N LEU A 24 -4.86 -3.48 3.56
CA LEU A 24 -3.79 -2.77 4.25
C LEU A 24 -2.52 -3.61 4.12
N VAL A 25 -1.45 -2.97 3.66
CA VAL A 25 -0.13 -3.57 3.54
C VAL A 25 0.66 -3.17 4.78
N PRO A 26 0.93 -4.10 5.70
CA PRO A 26 1.72 -3.79 6.89
C PRO A 26 3.16 -3.42 6.49
N PRO A 27 3.84 -2.57 7.26
CA PRO A 27 5.20 -2.12 6.97
C PRO A 27 6.22 -3.27 6.96
N THR A 28 5.90 -4.39 7.61
CA THR A 28 6.72 -5.61 7.63
C THR A 28 6.59 -6.46 6.36
N GLU A 29 5.55 -6.22 5.53
CA GLU A 29 5.35 -6.95 4.28
C GLU A 29 6.20 -6.32 3.15
N LYS A 30 6.71 -7.16 2.24
CA LYS A 30 7.47 -6.72 1.05
C LYS A 30 6.57 -6.06 0.00
N ALA A 31 6.02 -4.90 0.36
CA ALA A 31 5.27 -4.04 -0.54
C ALA A 31 6.21 -3.37 -1.54
N VAL A 32 5.69 -3.08 -2.74
CA VAL A 32 6.36 -2.21 -3.70
C VAL A 32 5.48 -1.03 -4.04
N SER A 33 6.11 0.12 -4.25
CA SER A 33 5.44 1.32 -4.74
C SER A 33 6.13 1.81 -6.00
N PHE A 34 5.34 2.15 -7.01
CA PHE A 34 5.84 2.67 -8.28
C PHE A 34 4.84 3.65 -8.88
N LYS A 35 5.31 4.58 -9.70
CA LYS A 35 4.42 5.49 -10.44
C LYS A 35 3.76 4.73 -11.58
N CYS A 36 2.49 5.05 -11.87
CA CYS A 36 1.81 4.46 -13.00
C CYS A 36 2.62 4.67 -14.30
N PRO A 37 2.93 3.61 -15.09
CA PRO A 37 3.72 3.75 -16.31
C PRO A 37 2.99 4.48 -17.44
N SER A 38 1.65 4.52 -17.38
CA SER A 38 0.82 5.19 -18.40
C SER A 38 0.68 6.69 -18.14
N CYS A 39 0.37 7.12 -16.91
CA CYS A 39 0.14 8.54 -16.60
C CYS A 39 1.22 9.20 -15.75
N GLY A 40 2.05 8.45 -15.01
CA GLY A 40 3.09 8.99 -14.13
C GLY A 40 2.60 9.78 -12.90
N ALA A 41 1.31 10.13 -12.84
CA ALA A 41 0.74 11.04 -11.87
C ALA A 41 0.34 10.40 -10.54
N VAL A 42 0.06 9.09 -10.52
CA VAL A 42 -0.34 8.36 -9.31
C VAL A 42 0.71 7.34 -8.89
N VAL A 43 0.89 7.19 -7.58
CA VAL A 43 1.73 6.13 -6.98
C VAL A 43 0.85 4.93 -6.68
N ILE A 44 1.12 3.83 -7.35
CA ILE A 44 0.46 2.55 -7.15
C ILE A 44 1.25 1.77 -6.10
N TRP A 45 0.53 1.26 -5.10
CA TRP A 45 1.07 0.40 -4.05
C TRP A 45 0.57 -1.03 -4.27
N ARG A 46 1.48 -2.00 -4.26
CA ARG A 46 1.16 -3.41 -4.46
C ARG A 46 1.81 -4.28 -3.39
N CYS A 47 1.00 -5.13 -2.76
CA CYS A 47 1.50 -6.12 -1.81
C CYS A 47 2.18 -7.28 -2.53
N TYR A 48 3.03 -8.01 -1.79
CA TYR A 48 3.78 -9.14 -2.33
C TYR A 48 2.85 -10.21 -2.91
N ARG A 49 1.74 -10.51 -2.23
CA ARG A 49 0.75 -11.49 -2.70
C ARG A 49 0.15 -11.13 -4.05
N CYS A 50 -0.34 -9.90 -4.22
CA CYS A 50 -0.91 -9.47 -5.50
C CYS A 50 0.12 -9.46 -6.62
N ARG A 51 1.37 -9.10 -6.31
CA ARG A 51 2.48 -9.17 -7.27
C ARG A 51 2.81 -10.62 -7.65
N SER A 52 2.87 -11.53 -6.67
CA SER A 52 3.16 -12.95 -6.91
C SER A 52 2.06 -13.64 -7.71
N SER A 53 0.80 -13.23 -7.53
CA SER A 53 -0.35 -13.75 -8.26
C SER A 53 -0.68 -12.96 -9.53
N SER A 54 0.13 -11.96 -9.91
CA SER A 54 -0.11 -11.08 -11.07
C SER A 54 -1.55 -10.54 -11.15
N VAL A 55 -2.09 -10.12 -10.00
CA VAL A 55 -3.48 -9.65 -9.90
C VAL A 55 -3.59 -8.30 -10.58
N ILE A 56 -4.49 -8.16 -11.54
CA ILE A 56 -4.73 -6.90 -12.24
C ILE A 56 -4.93 -5.73 -11.25
N TYR A 57 -4.23 -4.62 -11.47
CA TYR A 57 -4.45 -3.36 -10.79
C TYR A 57 -4.98 -2.34 -11.78
N LYS A 58 -5.90 -1.50 -11.32
CA LYS A 58 -6.44 -0.39 -12.12
C LYS A 58 -5.94 0.93 -11.60
N CYS A 59 -5.38 1.74 -12.49
CA CYS A 59 -4.98 3.10 -12.17
C CYS A 59 -6.23 4.01 -12.04
N PRO A 60 -6.43 4.74 -10.92
CA PRO A 60 -7.59 5.60 -10.73
C PRO A 60 -7.58 6.86 -11.61
N ASN A 61 -6.42 7.26 -12.17
CA ASN A 61 -6.30 8.43 -13.02
C ASN A 61 -6.57 8.10 -14.51
N CYS A 62 -5.72 7.28 -15.14
CA CYS A 62 -5.88 6.93 -16.56
C CYS A 62 -6.71 5.67 -16.85
N GLY A 63 -7.13 4.91 -15.83
CA GLY A 63 -7.86 3.67 -16.04
C GLY A 63 -7.01 2.50 -16.55
N PHE A 64 -5.69 2.65 -16.67
CA PHE A 64 -4.77 1.59 -17.10
C PHE A 64 -4.87 0.35 -16.20
N GLU A 65 -5.04 -0.82 -16.82
CA GLU A 65 -5.10 -2.12 -16.15
C GLU A 65 -3.82 -2.89 -16.47
N GLY A 66 -3.03 -3.18 -15.43
CA GLY A 66 -1.77 -3.91 -15.54
C GLY A 66 -1.67 -5.05 -14.52
N PRO A 67 -0.84 -6.07 -14.76
CA PRO A 67 -0.70 -7.22 -13.86
C PRO A 67 -0.01 -6.92 -12.54
#